data_AF-A0A226D8A6-F1
#
_entry.id   AF-A0A226D8A6-F1
#
_cell.length_a   1.000
_cell.length_b   1.000
_cell.length_c   1.000
_cell.angle_alpha   90.00
_cell.angle_beta   90.00
_cell.angle_gamma   90.00
#
_symmetry.space_group_name_H-M   'P 1'
#
loop_
_entity.id
_entity.type
_entity.pdbx_description
1 polymer ?
#
loop_
_entity_poly.entity_id
_entity_poly.type
_entity_poly.pdbx_seq_one_letter_code
_entity_poly.pdbx_strand_id
1 'polypeptide(L)'
;MDPTAIALCDFKGQIAKHDLSRFKCIFDDQLLLGFLNGKKFDVSSALGCLNDYVYVRTTKHQTWTKTNLLPSVVTFPLGKRFNILKNKDVKGNLVVIDSGNLWHTTSTTYDEILTEMLFVADELIRTYLVDSESNEVTLICDGEGLSIRHSLIRTPSRVMKMMDLLLVFIHPNLHSLYEHVPKSILPAGIGGALSNEEAIEEDLGQRIEHRDEFYRLMFNM
;
A
#
# COMPACT_ATOMS: atom_id res chain seq x y z
N MET A 1 -0.33 -30.79 9.35
CA MET A 1 0.01 -29.78 8.34
C MET A 1 -0.22 -28.42 8.98
N ASP A 2 0.66 -27.46 8.69
CA ASP A 2 0.54 -26.07 9.12
C ASP A 2 -0.80 -25.47 8.62
N PRO A 3 -1.64 -24.87 9.50
CA PRO A 3 -2.91 -24.25 9.10
C PRO A 3 -2.76 -23.21 7.98
N THR A 4 -1.66 -22.46 7.97
CA THR A 4 -1.36 -21.46 6.93
C THR A 4 -1.17 -22.12 5.57
N ALA A 5 -0.37 -23.20 5.51
CA ALA A 5 -0.17 -23.96 4.28
C ALA A 5 -1.48 -24.59 3.75
N ILE A 6 -2.38 -25.04 4.63
CA ILE A 6 -3.69 -25.56 4.24
C ILE A 6 -4.55 -24.46 3.61
N ALA A 7 -4.66 -23.30 4.27
CA ALA A 7 -5.44 -22.17 3.78
C ALA A 7 -4.91 -21.65 2.43
N LEU A 8 -3.58 -21.56 2.28
CA LEU A 8 -2.96 -21.18 1.01
C LEU A 8 -3.22 -22.18 -0.10
N CYS A 9 -3.17 -23.48 0.20
CA CYS A 9 -3.48 -24.53 -0.76
C CYS A 9 -4.95 -24.48 -1.21
N ASP A 10 -5.88 -24.32 -0.27
CA ASP A 10 -7.31 -24.15 -0.60
C ASP A 10 -7.52 -22.88 -1.43
N PHE A 11 -6.90 -21.77 -1.05
CA PHE A 11 -7.03 -20.50 -1.75
C PHE A 11 -6.55 -20.59 -3.21
N LYS A 12 -5.38 -21.17 -3.45
CA LYS A 12 -4.89 -21.48 -4.81
C LYS A 12 -5.84 -22.40 -5.58
N GLY A 13 -6.42 -23.39 -4.90
CA GLY A 13 -7.43 -24.29 -5.47
C GLY A 13 -8.71 -23.59 -5.90
N GLN A 14 -9.18 -22.60 -5.12
CA GLN A 14 -10.34 -21.78 -5.48
C GLN A 14 -10.03 -20.81 -6.63
N ILE A 15 -8.85 -20.17 -6.64
CA ILE A 15 -8.39 -19.32 -7.74
C ILE A 15 -8.35 -20.09 -9.06
N ALA A 16 -7.87 -21.35 -9.04
CA ALA A 16 -7.78 -22.19 -10.24
C ALA A 16 -9.15 -22.51 -10.87
N LYS A 17 -10.22 -22.47 -10.08
CA LYS A 17 -11.61 -22.69 -10.53
C LYS A 17 -12.35 -21.38 -10.84
N HIS A 18 -11.73 -20.24 -10.56
CA HIS A 18 -12.30 -18.90 -10.76
C HIS A 18 -11.74 -18.26 -12.04
N ASP A 19 -12.40 -17.21 -12.52
CA ASP A 19 -11.92 -16.35 -13.62
C ASP A 19 -10.58 -15.66 -13.30
N LEU A 20 -10.13 -15.72 -12.05
CA LEU A 20 -8.84 -15.21 -11.60
C LEU A 20 -7.68 -16.10 -12.06
N SER A 21 -7.94 -17.35 -12.44
CA SER A 21 -6.93 -18.28 -12.97
C SER A 21 -6.13 -17.72 -14.15
N ARG A 22 -6.70 -16.80 -14.93
CA ARG A 22 -5.98 -16.10 -16.00
C ARG A 22 -4.79 -15.29 -15.47
N PHE A 23 -4.91 -14.75 -14.25
CA PHE A 23 -3.90 -13.95 -13.55
C PHE A 23 -2.94 -14.78 -12.69
N LYS A 24 -2.94 -16.12 -12.80
CA LYS A 24 -2.15 -16.99 -11.90
C LYS A 24 -0.66 -16.67 -11.85
N CYS A 25 -0.07 -16.10 -12.89
CA CYS A 25 1.36 -15.78 -12.95
C CYS A 25 1.77 -14.63 -12.03
N ILE A 26 0.83 -13.78 -11.61
CA ILE A 26 1.10 -12.66 -10.70
C ILE A 26 0.76 -12.98 -9.23
N PHE A 27 0.19 -14.15 -8.98
CA PHE A 27 -0.26 -14.61 -7.66
C PHE A 27 0.78 -15.50 -7.00
N ASP A 28 1.93 -14.93 -6.68
CA ASP A 28 2.90 -15.58 -5.81
C ASP A 28 2.37 -15.76 -4.38
N ASP A 29 3.05 -16.62 -3.62
CA ASP A 29 2.64 -17.01 -2.27
C ASP A 29 2.62 -15.81 -1.32
N GLN A 30 3.55 -14.86 -1.47
CA GLN A 30 3.61 -13.66 -0.63
C GLN A 30 2.38 -12.79 -0.80
N LEU A 31 1.98 -12.52 -2.04
CA LEU A 31 0.76 -11.76 -2.32
C LEU A 31 -0.47 -12.47 -1.76
N LEU A 32 -0.62 -13.76 -2.04
CA LEU A 32 -1.78 -14.55 -1.60
C LEU A 32 -1.87 -14.64 -0.08
N LEU A 33 -0.74 -14.82 0.60
CA LEU A 33 -0.67 -14.79 2.06
C LEU A 33 -1.05 -13.42 2.61
N GLY A 34 -0.63 -12.32 1.97
CA GLY A 34 -1.07 -10.97 2.33
C GLY A 34 -2.59 -10.80 2.32
N PHE A 35 -3.27 -11.30 1.27
CA PHE A 35 -4.73 -11.29 1.20
C PHE A 35 -5.39 -12.20 2.23
N LEU A 36 -4.85 -13.41 2.47
CA LEU A 36 -5.36 -14.33 3.48
C LEU A 36 -5.25 -13.72 4.88
N ASN A 37 -4.10 -13.20 5.24
CA ASN A 37 -3.86 -12.55 6.52
C ASN A 37 -4.79 -11.36 6.73
N GLY A 38 -4.91 -10.47 5.73
CA GLY A 38 -5.85 -9.35 5.76
C GLY A 38 -7.32 -9.77 5.94
N LYS A 39 -7.67 -11.03 5.64
CA LYS A 39 -8.99 -11.62 5.85
C LYS A 39 -9.01 -12.72 6.93
N LYS A 40 -8.02 -12.75 7.81
CA LYS A 40 -7.91 -13.71 8.93
C LYS A 40 -8.04 -15.17 8.48
N PHE A 41 -7.42 -15.48 7.35
CA PHE A 41 -7.44 -16.78 6.67
C PHE A 41 -8.82 -17.26 6.21
N ASP A 42 -9.81 -16.37 6.11
CA ASP A 42 -11.08 -16.67 5.44
C ASP A 42 -10.89 -16.68 3.92
N VAL A 43 -10.80 -17.89 3.35
CA VAL A 43 -10.48 -18.09 1.94
C VAL A 43 -11.52 -17.46 1.02
N SER A 44 -12.81 -17.52 1.37
CA SER A 44 -13.88 -16.96 0.54
C SER A 44 -13.81 -15.43 0.48
N SER A 45 -13.60 -14.78 1.63
CA SER A 45 -13.43 -13.33 1.73
C SER A 45 -12.12 -12.87 1.07
N ALA A 46 -11.05 -13.64 1.18
CA ALA A 46 -9.78 -13.37 0.50
C ALA A 46 -9.94 -13.46 -1.03
N LEU A 47 -10.71 -14.44 -1.53
CA LEU A 47 -11.02 -14.57 -2.96
C LEU A 47 -11.84 -13.39 -3.48
N GLY A 48 -12.86 -12.95 -2.74
CA GLY A 48 -13.62 -11.75 -3.07
C GLY A 48 -12.72 -10.50 -3.13
N CYS A 49 -11.87 -10.33 -2.12
CA CYS A 49 -10.94 -9.19 -2.05
C CYS A 49 -9.90 -9.21 -3.18
N LEU A 50 -9.35 -10.37 -3.53
CA LEU A 50 -8.43 -10.54 -4.65
C LEU A 50 -9.13 -10.28 -6.00
N ASN A 51 -10.39 -10.69 -6.12
CA ASN A 51 -11.19 -10.40 -7.30
C ASN A 51 -11.39 -8.89 -7.49
N ASP A 52 -11.77 -8.18 -6.44
CA ASP A 52 -11.94 -6.72 -6.47
C ASP A 52 -10.62 -6.02 -6.77
N TYR A 53 -9.52 -6.48 -6.17
CA TYR A 53 -8.18 -5.97 -6.43
C TYR A 53 -7.82 -6.01 -7.92
N VAL A 54 -8.05 -7.15 -8.57
CA VAL A 54 -7.82 -7.34 -10.00
C VAL A 54 -8.81 -6.51 -10.81
N TYR A 55 -10.11 -6.61 -10.53
CA TYR A 55 -11.16 -5.92 -11.28
C TYR A 55 -10.94 -4.41 -11.33
N VAL A 56 -10.61 -3.79 -10.19
CA VAL A 56 -10.38 -2.34 -10.13
C VAL A 56 -9.19 -1.96 -11.02
N ARG A 57 -8.12 -2.76 -11.01
CA ARG A 57 -6.87 -2.47 -11.73
C ARG A 57 -6.92 -2.81 -13.21
N THR A 58 -7.60 -3.89 -13.61
CA THR A 58 -7.57 -4.40 -14.99
C THR A 58 -8.81 -4.04 -15.78
N THR A 59 -9.90 -3.62 -15.11
CA THR A 59 -11.19 -3.35 -15.75
C THR A 59 -11.69 -1.94 -15.44
N LYS A 60 -11.95 -1.60 -14.17
CA LYS A 60 -12.58 -0.32 -13.79
C LYS A 60 -11.68 0.89 -14.07
N HIS A 61 -10.39 0.77 -13.80
CA HIS A 61 -9.40 1.85 -13.98
C HIS A 61 -8.27 1.49 -14.93
N GLN A 62 -8.49 0.51 -15.82
CA GLN A 62 -7.48 -0.06 -16.72
C GLN A 62 -6.65 0.99 -17.47
N THR A 63 -7.28 1.99 -18.07
CA THR A 63 -6.56 3.04 -18.82
C THR A 63 -5.57 3.79 -17.93
N TRP A 64 -5.99 4.11 -16.70
CA TRP A 64 -5.15 4.83 -15.76
C TRP A 64 -4.04 3.94 -15.21
N THR A 65 -4.36 2.72 -14.79
CA THR A 65 -3.37 1.79 -14.21
C THR A 65 -2.31 1.38 -15.21
N LYS A 66 -2.67 1.07 -16.47
CA LYS A 66 -1.71 0.75 -17.54
C LYS A 66 -0.73 1.89 -17.83
N THR A 67 -1.18 3.13 -17.66
CA THR A 67 -0.36 4.31 -17.94
C THR A 67 0.56 4.67 -16.78
N ASN A 68 0.11 4.45 -15.55
CA ASN A 68 0.78 5.01 -14.36
C ASN A 68 1.44 3.95 -13.47
N LEU A 69 0.89 2.73 -13.36
CA LEU A 69 1.38 1.69 -12.45
C LEU A 69 2.48 0.85 -13.07
N LEU A 70 3.60 1.45 -13.47
CA LEU A 70 4.78 0.72 -13.90
C LEU A 70 6.04 1.40 -13.32
N PRO A 71 6.76 0.79 -12.37
CA PRO A 71 7.92 1.41 -11.73
C PRO A 71 8.98 1.94 -12.71
N SER A 72 9.17 1.28 -13.86
CA SER A 72 10.12 1.71 -14.88
C SER A 72 9.72 2.94 -15.69
N VAL A 73 8.46 3.39 -15.62
CA VAL A 73 7.99 4.58 -16.36
C VAL A 73 7.82 5.80 -15.47
N VAL A 74 7.87 5.64 -14.14
CA VAL A 74 7.76 6.78 -13.23
C VAL A 74 9.08 7.55 -13.16
N THR A 75 8.98 8.87 -13.10
CA THR A 75 10.14 9.77 -13.08
C THR A 75 10.35 10.43 -11.73
N PHE A 76 9.39 10.28 -10.81
CA PHE A 76 9.48 10.77 -9.45
C PHE A 76 10.23 9.76 -8.56
N PRO A 77 10.93 10.23 -7.51
CA PRO A 77 11.69 9.33 -6.65
C PRO A 77 10.76 8.47 -5.81
N LEU A 78 10.92 7.15 -5.90
CA LEU A 78 10.16 6.17 -5.13
C LEU A 78 10.68 6.04 -3.69
N GLY A 79 9.77 5.86 -2.73
CA GLY A 79 10.12 5.65 -1.33
C GLY A 79 10.73 6.89 -0.68
N LYS A 80 10.27 8.08 -1.07
CA LYS A 80 10.70 9.35 -0.46
C LYS A 80 9.57 10.05 0.27
N ARG A 81 8.38 10.14 -0.33
CA ARG A 81 7.22 10.77 0.30
C ARG A 81 6.59 9.84 1.32
N PHE A 82 6.36 8.60 0.88
CA PHE A 82 5.83 7.53 1.71
C PHE A 82 7.00 6.71 2.26
N ASN A 83 7.21 6.78 3.57
CA ASN A 83 8.30 6.10 4.26
C ASN A 83 7.74 5.04 5.21
N ILE A 84 8.40 3.90 5.30
CA ILE A 84 8.09 2.86 6.28
C ILE A 84 9.05 2.99 7.46
N LEU A 85 8.50 3.00 8.68
CA LEU A 85 9.32 2.97 9.88
C LEU A 85 9.86 1.56 10.14
N LYS A 86 11.13 1.48 10.55
CA LYS A 86 11.78 0.22 10.96
C LYS A 86 11.10 -0.41 12.17
N ASN A 87 10.55 0.43 13.05
CA ASN A 87 9.92 0.01 14.29
C ASN A 87 8.39 0.08 14.18
N LYS A 88 7.72 -0.89 14.80
CA LYS A 88 6.27 -1.00 14.89
C LYS A 88 5.71 -0.06 15.97
N ASP A 89 4.42 0.27 15.85
CA ASP A 89 3.68 1.04 16.85
C ASP A 89 3.41 0.24 18.14
N VAL A 90 2.73 0.82 19.15
CA VAL A 90 2.48 0.11 20.43
C VAL A 90 1.61 -1.14 20.30
N LYS A 91 0.86 -1.27 19.20
CA LYS A 91 0.01 -2.42 18.89
C LYS A 91 0.72 -3.45 18.02
N GLY A 92 1.98 -3.20 17.65
CA GLY A 92 2.73 -4.06 16.74
C GLY A 92 2.42 -3.83 15.27
N ASN A 93 1.71 -2.75 14.91
CA ASN A 93 1.44 -2.42 13.52
C ASN A 93 2.65 -1.76 12.87
N LEU A 94 2.81 -1.98 11.57
CA LEU A 94 3.74 -1.18 10.79
C LEU A 94 3.26 0.26 10.71
N VAL A 95 4.19 1.21 10.70
CA VAL A 95 3.90 2.63 10.57
C VAL A 95 4.42 3.15 9.23
N VAL A 96 3.53 3.79 8.48
CA VAL A 96 3.83 4.48 7.22
C VAL A 96 3.66 5.97 7.44
N ILE A 97 4.61 6.77 6.97
CA ILE A 97 4.54 8.24 7.03
C ILE A 97 4.35 8.78 5.61
N ASP A 98 3.28 9.55 5.41
CA ASP A 98 3.07 10.40 4.23
C ASP A 98 3.55 11.82 4.52
N SER A 99 4.68 12.21 3.91
CA SER A 99 5.36 13.49 4.18
C SER A 99 4.79 14.62 3.33
N GLY A 100 3.84 15.39 3.85
CA GLY A 100 3.14 16.49 3.16
C GLY A 100 4.06 17.48 2.45
N ASN A 101 5.17 17.84 3.09
CA ASN A 101 6.13 18.85 2.64
C ASN A 101 6.86 18.45 1.35
N LEU A 102 6.91 17.16 1.03
CA LEU A 102 7.49 16.62 -0.20
C LEU A 102 6.53 16.60 -1.39
N TRP A 103 5.26 17.02 -1.22
CA TRP A 103 4.36 17.21 -2.35
C TRP A 103 4.32 18.68 -2.76
N HIS A 104 4.82 18.94 -3.96
CA HIS A 104 4.73 20.24 -4.60
C HIS A 104 3.75 20.17 -5.75
N THR A 105 2.57 20.78 -5.57
CA THR A 105 1.48 20.80 -6.59
C THR A 105 1.87 21.33 -7.97
N THR A 106 3.01 22.02 -8.09
CA THR A 106 3.55 22.57 -9.34
C THR A 106 4.44 21.58 -10.11
N SER A 107 5.03 20.60 -9.43
CA SER A 107 5.97 19.63 -10.03
C SER A 107 5.48 18.19 -9.96
N THR A 108 4.49 17.90 -9.10
CA THR A 108 3.96 16.55 -8.91
C THR A 108 2.44 16.56 -8.98
N THR A 109 1.92 15.77 -9.89
CA THR A 109 0.49 15.59 -10.16
C THR A 109 -0.15 14.68 -9.12
N TYR A 110 -1.47 14.75 -9.01
CA TYR A 110 -2.24 13.84 -8.16
C TYR A 110 -2.07 12.37 -8.57
N ASP A 111 -1.95 12.10 -9.87
CA ASP A 111 -1.83 10.74 -10.39
C ASP A 111 -0.48 10.13 -10.02
N GLU A 112 0.60 10.91 -10.00
CA GLU A 112 1.92 10.47 -9.49
C GLU A 112 1.87 10.13 -7.99
N ILE A 113 1.22 10.98 -7.18
CA ILE A 113 1.03 10.70 -5.74
C ILE A 113 0.22 9.43 -5.52
N LEU A 114 -0.88 9.26 -6.25
CA LEU A 114 -1.71 8.05 -6.17
C LEU A 114 -0.95 6.80 -6.63
N THR A 115 -0.05 6.95 -7.60
CA THR A 115 0.82 5.88 -8.11
C THR A 115 1.82 5.44 -7.05
N GLU A 116 2.55 6.38 -6.43
CA GLU A 116 3.48 6.06 -5.33
C GLU A 116 2.74 5.37 -4.17
N MET A 117 1.57 5.91 -3.79
CA MET A 117 0.75 5.34 -2.73
C MET A 117 0.32 3.90 -3.03
N LEU A 118 0.02 3.57 -4.30
CA LEU A 118 -0.34 2.22 -4.71
C LEU A 118 0.84 1.26 -4.74
N PHE A 119 2.02 1.71 -5.17
CA PHE A 119 3.23 0.91 -5.08
C PHE A 119 3.57 0.55 -3.64
N VAL A 120 3.47 1.52 -2.73
CA VAL A 120 3.66 1.27 -1.30
C VAL A 120 2.59 0.31 -0.78
N ALA A 121 1.31 0.52 -1.10
CA ALA A 121 0.24 -0.38 -0.65
C ALA A 121 0.43 -1.83 -1.16
N ASP A 122 0.81 -2.03 -2.42
CA ASP A 122 1.07 -3.36 -2.98
C ASP A 122 2.28 -4.02 -2.28
N GLU A 123 3.34 -3.26 -2.00
CA GLU A 123 4.50 -3.76 -1.26
C GLU A 123 4.13 -4.12 0.19
N LEU A 124 3.27 -3.32 0.84
CA LEU A 124 2.78 -3.58 2.20
C LEU A 124 2.03 -4.91 2.32
N ILE A 125 1.16 -5.20 1.34
CA ILE A 125 0.42 -6.47 1.27
C ILE A 125 1.39 -7.65 1.19
N ARG A 126 2.45 -7.53 0.39
CA ARG A 126 3.39 -8.62 0.08
C ARG A 126 4.39 -8.90 1.18
N THR A 127 4.84 -7.87 1.89
CA THR A 127 6.00 -7.97 2.79
C THR A 127 5.62 -7.87 4.26
N TYR A 128 4.60 -7.09 4.62
CA TYR A 128 4.31 -6.81 6.03
C TYR A 128 3.01 -7.43 6.52
N LEU A 129 1.99 -7.52 5.67
CA LEU A 129 0.74 -8.21 6.05
C LEU A 129 0.94 -9.72 6.16
N VAL A 130 2.05 -10.28 5.65
CA VAL A 130 2.35 -11.71 5.79
C VAL A 130 2.69 -12.09 7.25
N ASP A 131 3.38 -11.21 7.97
CA ASP A 131 3.93 -11.47 9.31
C ASP A 131 3.32 -10.57 10.40
N SER A 132 2.23 -9.87 10.09
CA SER A 132 1.55 -8.97 11.03
C SER A 132 0.48 -9.72 11.83
N GLU A 133 0.61 -9.75 13.16
CA GLU A 133 -0.41 -10.32 14.04
C GLU A 133 -1.72 -9.52 14.03
N SER A 134 -1.65 -8.21 13.76
CA SER A 134 -2.80 -7.31 13.77
C SER A 134 -3.48 -7.19 12.41
N ASN A 135 -2.78 -7.50 11.32
CA ASN A 135 -3.21 -7.24 9.93
C ASN A 135 -3.52 -5.77 9.63
N GLU A 136 -3.00 -4.85 10.44
CA GLU A 136 -3.25 -3.41 10.34
C GLU A 136 -1.95 -2.65 10.02
N VAL A 137 -2.11 -1.52 9.33
CA VAL A 137 -1.04 -0.55 9.05
C VAL A 137 -1.49 0.81 9.57
N THR A 138 -0.61 1.48 10.30
CA THR A 138 -0.84 2.83 10.81
C THR A 138 -0.27 3.84 9.81
N LEU A 139 -1.14 4.67 9.21
CA LEU A 139 -0.72 5.77 8.33
C LEU A 139 -0.67 7.09 9.12
N ILE A 140 0.49 7.72 9.14
CA ILE A 140 0.71 9.07 9.66
C ILE A 140 0.77 10.02 8.47
N CYS A 141 -0.17 10.96 8.39
CA CYS A 141 -0.11 12.03 7.40
C CYS A 141 0.52 13.27 8.03
N ASP A 142 1.78 13.55 7.70
CA ASP A 142 2.42 14.80 8.09
C ASP A 142 1.85 15.95 7.25
N GLY A 143 1.26 16.92 7.94
CA GLY A 143 0.60 18.07 7.32
C GLY A 143 1.54 19.21 6.98
N GLU A 144 2.82 19.14 7.33
CA GLU A 144 3.79 20.18 7.00
C GLU A 144 3.79 20.46 5.47
N GLY A 145 3.88 21.73 5.07
CA GLY A 145 3.88 22.13 3.66
C GLY A 145 2.56 21.97 2.89
N LEU A 146 1.54 21.33 3.47
CA LEU A 146 0.21 21.30 2.86
C LEU A 146 -0.44 22.69 2.86
N SER A 147 -1.24 22.94 1.83
CA SER A 147 -1.88 24.22 1.54
C SER A 147 -3.20 24.01 0.84
N ILE A 148 -4.04 25.04 0.76
CA ILE A 148 -5.37 24.96 0.10
C ILE A 148 -5.27 24.44 -1.34
N ARG A 149 -4.16 24.72 -2.05
CA ARG A 149 -3.94 24.21 -3.42
C ARG A 149 -3.98 22.68 -3.49
N HIS A 150 -3.44 22.00 -2.48
CA HIS A 150 -3.46 20.54 -2.39
C HIS A 150 -4.89 20.01 -2.27
N SER A 151 -5.74 20.69 -1.48
CA SER A 151 -7.16 20.34 -1.34
C SER A 151 -7.95 20.57 -2.63
N LEU A 152 -7.67 21.65 -3.37
CA LEU A 152 -8.37 21.98 -4.61
C LEU A 152 -8.12 20.95 -5.74
N ILE A 153 -7.00 20.24 -5.69
CA ILE A 153 -6.66 19.19 -6.67
C ILE A 153 -7.46 17.90 -6.41
N ARG A 154 -7.96 17.67 -5.18
CA ARG A 154 -8.73 16.50 -4.77
C ARG A 154 -10.20 16.63 -5.16
N THR A 155 -10.51 16.57 -6.45
CA THR A 155 -11.89 16.53 -6.93
C THR A 155 -12.61 15.28 -6.40
N PRO A 156 -13.95 15.29 -6.25
CA PRO A 156 -14.70 14.11 -5.80
C PRO A 156 -14.39 12.85 -6.62
N SER A 157 -14.27 12.97 -7.95
CA SER A 157 -13.90 11.86 -8.83
C SER A 157 -12.52 11.26 -8.51
N ARG A 158 -11.54 12.10 -8.15
CA ARG A 158 -10.19 11.67 -7.77
C ARG A 158 -10.17 10.98 -6.41
N VAL A 159 -10.96 11.48 -5.46
CA VAL A 159 -11.13 10.85 -4.14
C VAL A 159 -11.81 9.49 -4.28
N MET A 160 -12.88 9.40 -5.07
CA MET A 160 -13.54 8.11 -5.34
C MET A 160 -12.59 7.11 -5.99
N LYS A 161 -11.80 7.54 -6.99
CA LYS A 161 -10.76 6.69 -7.60
C LYS A 161 -9.74 6.18 -6.57
N MET A 162 -9.29 7.05 -5.66
CA MET A 162 -8.37 6.67 -4.58
C MET A 162 -9.00 5.64 -3.65
N MET A 163 -10.27 5.81 -3.25
CA MET A 163 -10.99 4.85 -2.39
C MET A 163 -11.29 3.53 -3.10
N ASP A 164 -11.47 3.54 -4.41
CA ASP A 164 -11.64 2.32 -5.19
C ASP A 164 -10.32 1.52 -5.28
N LEU A 165 -9.19 2.22 -5.44
CA LEU A 165 -7.87 1.62 -5.63
C LEU A 165 -7.20 1.19 -4.32
N LEU A 166 -7.44 1.94 -3.25
CA LEU A 166 -6.92 1.71 -1.91
C LEU A 166 -8.09 1.39 -0.99
N LEU A 167 -8.13 0.16 -0.49
CA LEU A 167 -9.11 -0.26 0.52
C LEU A 167 -8.83 0.46 1.85
N VAL A 168 -9.19 1.74 1.95
CA VAL A 168 -8.91 2.61 3.11
C VAL A 168 -10.14 2.74 3.99
N PHE A 169 -9.95 2.56 5.30
CA PHE A 169 -10.90 2.98 6.33
C PHE A 169 -10.36 4.24 7.02
N ILE A 170 -11.12 5.34 6.99
CA ILE A 170 -10.72 6.61 7.61
C ILE A 170 -11.33 6.69 9.02
N HIS A 171 -10.50 6.90 10.04
CA HIS A 171 -10.95 7.14 11.41
C HIS A 171 -10.98 8.65 11.75
N PRO A 172 -11.95 9.12 12.55
CA PRO A 172 -12.23 10.56 12.71
C PRO A 172 -11.43 11.31 13.80
N ASN A 173 -10.52 10.69 14.57
CA ASN A 173 -9.93 11.34 15.76
C ASN A 173 -8.41 11.53 15.67
N LEU A 174 -7.97 12.80 15.78
CA LEU A 174 -6.56 13.23 15.70
C LEU A 174 -5.89 13.37 17.09
N HIS A 175 -6.64 13.35 18.19
CA HIS A 175 -6.12 13.65 19.54
C HIS A 175 -5.42 12.45 20.22
N SER A 176 -5.46 11.24 19.62
CA SER A 176 -4.89 10.01 20.19
C SER A 176 -3.57 9.56 19.54
N LEU A 177 -2.95 10.36 18.67
CA LEU A 177 -1.79 9.93 17.86
C LEU A 177 -0.62 9.42 18.72
N TYR A 178 -0.28 10.13 19.80
CA TYR A 178 0.82 9.72 20.70
C TYR A 178 0.46 8.59 21.68
N GLU A 179 -0.82 8.26 21.84
CA GLU A 179 -1.25 7.05 22.58
C GLU A 179 -1.08 5.79 21.71
N HIS A 180 -0.98 5.96 20.40
CA HIS A 180 -0.94 4.88 19.42
C HIS A 180 0.44 4.70 18.79
N VAL A 181 1.24 5.78 18.68
CA VAL A 181 2.59 5.74 18.10
C VAL A 181 3.59 6.42 19.05
N PRO A 182 4.56 5.68 19.63
CA PRO A 182 5.54 6.25 20.54
C PRO A 182 6.43 7.29 19.87
N LYS A 183 6.74 8.39 20.56
CA LYS A 183 7.71 9.38 20.04
C LYS A 183 9.11 8.79 19.79
N SER A 184 9.47 7.73 20.50
CA SER A 184 10.78 7.08 20.41
C SER A 184 11.04 6.36 19.09
N ILE A 185 10.01 6.08 18.28
CA ILE A 185 10.16 5.42 16.98
C ILE A 185 10.08 6.39 15.80
N LEU A 186 9.70 7.64 16.05
CA LEU A 186 9.51 8.65 15.03
C LEU A 186 10.83 9.39 14.73
N PRO A 187 11.04 9.83 13.48
CA PRO A 187 12.12 10.74 13.15
C PRO A 187 11.89 12.14 13.76
N ALA A 188 12.97 12.85 14.05
CA ALA A 188 12.97 14.16 14.69
C ALA A 188 12.17 15.20 13.88
N GLY A 189 12.17 15.09 12.54
CA GLY A 189 11.43 15.97 11.65
C GLY A 189 9.92 16.00 11.88
N ILE A 190 9.33 14.92 12.41
CA ILE A 190 7.89 14.85 12.74
C ILE A 190 7.64 14.79 14.26
N GLY A 191 8.57 15.32 15.06
CA GLY A 191 8.44 15.43 16.52
C GLY A 191 8.90 14.19 17.30
N GLY A 192 9.70 13.32 16.67
CA GLY A 192 10.31 12.15 17.29
C GLY A 192 11.71 12.39 17.88
N ALA A 193 12.37 11.30 18.26
CA ALA A 193 13.71 11.32 18.88
C ALA A 193 14.83 10.74 18.00
N LEU A 194 14.48 10.07 16.90
CA LEU A 194 15.44 9.37 16.03
C LEU A 194 15.87 10.26 14.85
N SER A 195 17.03 10.00 14.28
CA SER A 195 17.36 10.48 12.93
C SER A 195 16.50 9.77 11.86
N ASN A 196 16.51 10.28 10.63
CA ASN A 196 15.77 9.64 9.54
C ASN A 196 16.35 8.26 9.23
N GLU A 197 17.68 8.13 9.25
CA GLU A 197 18.42 6.90 9.01
C GLU A 197 18.13 5.84 10.07
N GLU A 198 17.88 6.25 11.31
CA GLU A 198 17.50 5.33 12.40
C GLU A 198 16.03 4.94 12.35
N ALA A 199 15.15 5.82 11.88
CA ALA A 199 13.71 5.60 11.90
C ALA A 199 13.17 4.91 10.64
N ILE A 200 13.70 5.23 9.46
CA ILE A 200 13.10 4.92 8.15
C ILE A 200 13.86 3.81 7.43
N GLU A 201 13.14 2.86 6.84
CA GLU A 201 13.71 1.91 5.89
C GLU A 201 14.19 2.58 4.59
N GLU A 202 15.41 2.28 4.16
CA GLU A 202 16.03 2.97 3.02
C GLU A 202 15.82 2.26 1.67
N ASP A 203 15.41 0.99 1.68
CA ASP A 203 15.35 0.13 0.49
C ASP A 203 13.96 0.03 -0.15
N LEU A 204 12.93 0.67 0.44
CA LEU A 204 11.56 0.63 -0.08
C LEU A 204 11.47 1.02 -1.57
N GLY A 205 12.12 2.11 -1.97
CA GLY A 205 12.14 2.55 -3.37
C GLY A 205 12.75 1.49 -4.30
N GLN A 206 13.87 0.90 -3.89
CA GLN A 206 14.52 -0.17 -4.65
C GLN A 206 13.62 -1.40 -4.74
N ARG A 207 12.95 -1.81 -3.66
CA ARG A 207 12.02 -2.96 -3.71
C ARG A 207 10.91 -2.74 -4.73
N ILE A 208 10.31 -1.54 -4.74
CA ILE A 208 9.26 -1.16 -5.70
C ILE A 208 9.81 -1.22 -7.15
N GLU A 209 11.00 -0.69 -7.41
CA GLU A 209 11.63 -0.73 -8.74
C GLU A 209 11.78 -2.16 -9.28
N HIS A 210 12.09 -3.13 -8.42
CA HIS A 210 12.22 -4.54 -8.79
C HIS A 210 10.87 -5.25 -9.05
N ARG A 211 9.72 -4.57 -8.87
CA ARG A 211 8.38 -5.13 -9.12
C ARG A 211 7.84 -4.86 -10.51
N ASP A 212 8.65 -4.32 -11.42
CA ASP A 212 8.17 -3.94 -12.76
C ASP A 212 7.50 -5.09 -13.53
N GLU A 213 8.05 -6.30 -13.45
CA GLU A 213 7.48 -7.49 -14.11
C GLU A 213 6.07 -7.83 -13.61
N PHE A 214 5.81 -7.69 -12.30
CA PHE A 214 4.48 -7.94 -11.73
C PHE A 214 3.42 -7.04 -12.40
N TYR A 215 3.70 -5.76 -12.54
CA TYR A 215 2.79 -4.81 -13.18
C TYR A 215 2.64 -5.08 -14.69
N ARG A 216 3.75 -5.38 -15.40
CA ARG A 216 3.69 -5.75 -16.82
C ARG A 216 2.79 -6.96 -17.05
N LEU A 217 2.96 -8.01 -16.25
CA LEU A 217 2.15 -9.21 -16.35
C LEU A 217 0.68 -8.92 -16.07
N MET A 218 0.36 -8.15 -15.02
CA MET A 218 -1.03 -7.80 -14.68
C MET A 218 -1.79 -7.13 -15.84
N PHE A 219 -1.09 -6.33 -16.65
CA PHE A 219 -1.72 -5.50 -17.68
C PHE A 219 -1.70 -6.08 -19.10
N ASN A 220 -0.88 -7.11 -19.33
CA ASN A 220 -0.72 -7.77 -20.63
C ASN A 220 -1.55 -9.06 -20.79
N MET A 221 -2.47 -9.33 -19.85
CA MET A 221 -3.38 -10.49 -19.87
C MET A 221 -4.78 -10.15 -20.39
#